data_AF-A0A952TFT1-F1
#
_entry.id   AF-A0A952TFT1-F1
#
_cell.length_a   1.000
_cell.length_b   1.000
_cell.length_c   1.000
_cell.angle_alpha   90.00
_cell.angle_beta   90.00
_cell.angle_gamma   90.00
#
_symmetry.space_group_name_H-M   'P 1'
#
loop_
_entity.id
_entity.type
_entity.pdbx_description
1 polymer ?
#
loop_
_entity_poly.entity_id
_entity_poly.type
_entity_poly.pdbx_seq_one_letter_code
_entity_poly.pdbx_strand_id
1 'polypeptide(L)'
;MSKFIFLFFFLLVACNKPDPKPELKDQIYQDMTVELGIAEKNIAEAQKQVAEHKKNLEKVQPQTGQIKFAQKRVWDAEKAVDLLEQQKKYWIIRLEHRRDYVRRKSLEAFNKKEVWSDESEFAEYQAEKRLRLAKLKWDAKQRRDDFLKAEGLSPDGNKKGGSGGEAPSSGGH
;
A
#
# COMPACT_ATOMS: atom_id res chain seq x y z
N MET A 1 -53.79 -35.82 -16.30
CA MET A 1 -52.56 -35.12 -16.71
C MET A 1 -52.49 -33.66 -16.24
N SER A 2 -53.60 -32.92 -16.07
CA SER A 2 -53.58 -31.51 -15.59
C SER A 2 -53.05 -31.28 -14.16
N LYS A 3 -53.05 -32.28 -13.28
CA LYS A 3 -52.54 -32.15 -11.90
C LYS A 3 -51.01 -31.98 -11.83
N PHE A 4 -50.27 -32.48 -12.81
CA PHE A 4 -48.80 -32.32 -12.86
C PHE A 4 -48.36 -30.93 -13.35
N ILE A 5 -49.19 -30.24 -14.14
CA ILE A 5 -48.91 -28.89 -14.64
C ILE A 5 -48.97 -27.85 -13.51
N PHE A 6 -49.89 -28.02 -12.55
CA PHE A 6 -49.99 -27.13 -11.39
C PHE A 6 -48.78 -27.22 -10.45
N LEU A 7 -48.21 -28.43 -10.26
CA LEU A 7 -47.02 -28.63 -9.42
C LEU A 7 -45.78 -27.94 -10.03
N PHE A 8 -45.67 -27.94 -11.36
CA PHE A 8 -44.56 -27.30 -12.07
C PHE A 8 -44.61 -25.77 -11.97
N PHE A 9 -45.81 -25.18 -11.95
CA PHE A 9 -45.97 -23.73 -11.76
C PHE A 9 -45.56 -23.25 -10.37
N PHE A 10 -45.79 -24.05 -9.32
CA PHE A 10 -45.33 -23.69 -7.95
C PHE A 10 -43.80 -23.74 -7.79
N LEU A 11 -43.11 -24.59 -8.56
CA LEU A 11 -41.64 -24.65 -8.56
C LEU A 11 -41.00 -23.40 -9.19
N LEU A 12 -41.68 -22.71 -10.11
CA LEU A 12 -41.17 -21.52 -10.77
C LEU A 12 -41.27 -20.24 -9.92
N VAL A 13 -42.20 -20.17 -8.97
CA VAL A 13 -42.38 -18.98 -8.09
C VAL A 13 -41.36 -18.95 -6.94
N ALA A 14 -40.70 -20.07 -6.64
CA ALA A 14 -39.79 -20.20 -5.49
C ALA A 14 -38.36 -19.67 -5.73
N CYS A 15 -38.02 -19.20 -6.93
CA CYS A 15 -36.64 -18.84 -7.30
C CYS A 15 -36.28 -17.36 -7.06
N ASN A 16 -37.12 -16.59 -6.36
CA ASN A 16 -36.85 -15.17 -6.08
C ASN A 16 -36.30 -14.96 -4.67
N LYS A 17 -35.08 -15.45 -4.42
CA LYS A 17 -34.36 -15.25 -3.15
C LYS A 17 -33.16 -14.35 -3.35
N PRO A 18 -32.83 -13.48 -2.37
CA PRO A 18 -31.60 -12.69 -2.42
C PRO A 18 -30.38 -13.62 -2.40
N ASP A 19 -29.32 -13.19 -3.09
CA ASP A 19 -28.04 -13.90 -3.11
C ASP A 19 -27.48 -14.01 -1.68
N PRO A 20 -27.15 -15.22 -1.18
CA PRO A 20 -26.59 -15.39 0.17
C PRO A 20 -25.15 -14.89 0.31
N LYS A 21 -24.38 -14.73 -0.78
CA LYS A 21 -22.97 -14.31 -0.74
C LYS A 21 -22.63 -13.29 -1.85
N PRO A 22 -23.27 -12.11 -1.84
CA PRO A 22 -23.05 -11.07 -2.85
C PRO A 22 -21.60 -10.55 -2.85
N GLU A 23 -20.88 -10.64 -1.74
CA GLU A 23 -19.47 -10.22 -1.62
C GLU A 23 -18.52 -10.95 -2.59
N LEU A 24 -18.85 -12.18 -2.98
CA LEU A 24 -17.99 -12.95 -3.88
C LEU A 24 -18.01 -12.43 -5.32
N LYS A 25 -19.05 -11.66 -5.69
CA LYS A 25 -19.19 -11.03 -7.00
C LYS A 25 -18.64 -9.61 -7.03
N ASP A 26 -18.34 -9.03 -5.86
CA ASP A 26 -17.83 -7.67 -5.73
C ASP A 26 -16.33 -7.60 -6.05
N GLN A 27 -15.97 -6.85 -7.09
CA GLN A 27 -14.57 -6.74 -7.55
C GLN A 27 -13.67 -6.06 -6.51
N ILE A 28 -14.20 -5.10 -5.75
CA ILE A 28 -13.46 -4.41 -4.69
C ILE A 28 -13.13 -5.39 -3.55
N TYR A 29 -14.08 -6.21 -3.12
CA TYR A 29 -13.89 -7.25 -2.10
C TYR A 29 -12.84 -8.29 -2.54
N GLN A 30 -12.88 -8.72 -3.80
CA GLN A 30 -11.88 -9.64 -4.34
C GLN A 30 -10.48 -9.02 -4.35
N ASP A 31 -10.33 -7.77 -4.81
CA ASP A 31 -9.05 -7.06 -4.78
C ASP A 31 -8.50 -6.91 -3.36
N MET A 32 -9.35 -6.53 -2.39
CA MET A 32 -8.94 -6.44 -0.98
C MET A 32 -8.53 -7.79 -0.39
N THR A 33 -9.14 -8.89 -0.84
CA THR A 33 -8.77 -10.25 -0.42
C THR A 33 -7.37 -10.60 -0.91
N VAL A 34 -7.03 -10.21 -2.15
CA VAL A 34 -5.69 -10.35 -2.70
C VAL A 34 -4.67 -9.52 -1.91
N GLU A 35 -5.00 -8.26 -1.58
CA GLU A 35 -4.13 -7.39 -0.78
C GLU A 35 -3.86 -7.94 0.63
N LEU A 36 -4.88 -8.52 1.27
CA LEU A 36 -4.70 -9.23 2.54
C LEU A 36 -3.73 -10.40 2.40
N GLY A 37 -3.90 -11.22 1.36
CA GLY A 37 -3.01 -12.35 1.09
C GLY A 37 -1.56 -11.93 0.78
N ILE A 38 -1.36 -10.79 0.11
CA ILE A 38 -0.04 -10.19 -0.10
C ILE A 38 0.58 -9.76 1.24
N ALA A 39 -0.19 -9.08 2.09
CA ALA A 39 0.29 -8.66 3.40
C ALA A 39 0.72 -9.85 4.27
N GLU A 40 -0.03 -10.95 4.26
CA GLU A 40 0.33 -12.17 4.99
C GLU A 40 1.64 -12.81 4.50
N LYS A 41 1.84 -12.84 3.17
CA LYS A 41 3.10 -13.31 2.58
C LYS A 41 4.28 -12.42 3.00
N ASN A 42 4.09 -11.10 2.93
CA ASN A 42 5.13 -10.14 3.32
C ASN A 42 5.50 -10.28 4.80
N ILE A 43 4.53 -10.51 5.70
CA ILE A 43 4.79 -10.80 7.12
C ILE A 43 5.66 -12.06 7.26
N ALA A 44 5.29 -13.15 6.57
CA ALA A 44 6.02 -14.41 6.65
C ALA A 44 7.48 -14.27 6.13
N GLU A 45 7.69 -13.47 5.09
CA GLU A 45 9.03 -13.16 4.58
C GLU A 45 9.83 -12.28 5.56
N ALA A 46 9.22 -11.23 6.11
CA ALA A 46 9.87 -10.36 7.09
C ALA A 46 10.24 -11.10 8.38
N GLN A 47 9.40 -12.02 8.86
CA GLN A 47 9.71 -12.87 10.00
C GLN A 47 10.92 -13.79 9.76
N LYS A 48 11.08 -14.30 8.54
CA LYS A 48 12.29 -15.05 8.16
C LYS A 48 13.54 -14.17 8.21
N GLN A 49 13.45 -12.92 7.75
CA GLN A 49 14.55 -11.95 7.82
C GLN A 49 14.91 -11.60 9.27
N VAL A 50 13.92 -11.42 10.15
CA VAL A 50 14.17 -11.23 11.60
C VAL A 50 14.94 -12.42 12.16
N ALA A 51 14.53 -13.65 11.84
CA ALA A 51 15.22 -14.85 12.31
C ALA A 51 16.67 -14.94 11.78
N GLU A 52 16.91 -14.55 10.53
CA GLU A 52 18.25 -14.48 9.94
C GLU A 52 19.12 -13.42 10.63
N HIS A 53 18.59 -12.22 10.88
CA HIS A 53 19.31 -11.16 11.56
C HIS A 53 19.62 -11.51 13.02
N LYS A 54 18.73 -12.22 13.72
CA LYS A 54 19.00 -12.75 15.08
C LYS A 54 20.14 -13.75 15.08
N LYS A 55 20.15 -14.71 14.15
CA LYS A 55 21.27 -15.65 13.98
C LYS A 55 22.58 -14.94 13.65
N ASN A 56 22.53 -13.86 12.87
CA ASN A 56 23.72 -13.09 12.55
C ASN A 56 24.22 -12.29 13.76
N LEU A 57 23.32 -11.75 14.60
CA LEU A 57 23.67 -11.07 15.84
C LEU A 57 24.41 -12.00 16.81
N GLU A 58 23.98 -13.26 16.95
CA GLU A 58 24.64 -14.26 17.81
C GLU A 58 26.08 -14.57 17.38
N LYS A 59 26.41 -14.40 16.09
CA LYS A 59 27.76 -14.63 15.54
C LYS A 59 28.69 -13.43 15.71
N VAL A 60 28.17 -12.25 16.04
CA VAL A 60 28.99 -11.03 16.16
C VAL A 60 29.79 -11.07 17.47
N GLN A 61 31.08 -10.76 17.39
CA GLN A 61 31.94 -10.72 18.56
C GLN A 61 31.48 -9.65 19.57
N PRO A 62 31.37 -10.00 20.87
CA PRO A 62 31.06 -9.05 21.93
C PRO A 62 32.04 -7.88 21.96
N GLN A 63 31.58 -6.72 22.45
CA GLN A 63 32.38 -5.50 22.66
C GLN A 63 32.98 -4.85 21.39
N THR A 64 32.53 -5.26 20.21
CA THR A 64 32.87 -4.59 18.93
C THR A 64 31.80 -3.57 18.55
N GLY A 65 32.15 -2.54 17.76
CA GLY A 65 31.16 -1.60 17.21
C GLY A 65 30.10 -2.27 16.32
N GLN A 66 30.40 -3.46 15.80
CA GLN A 66 29.51 -4.25 14.93
C GLN A 66 28.25 -4.74 15.67
N ILE A 67 28.32 -4.96 16.99
CA ILE A 67 27.17 -5.44 17.77
C ILE A 67 26.00 -4.45 17.72
N LYS A 68 26.29 -3.13 17.78
CA LYS A 68 25.26 -2.09 17.72
C LYS A 68 24.56 -2.08 16.37
N PHE A 69 25.31 -2.27 15.28
CA PHE A 69 24.73 -2.33 13.93
C PHE A 69 23.89 -3.60 13.74
N ALA A 70 24.34 -4.75 14.24
CA ALA A 70 23.58 -5.99 14.19
C ALA A 70 22.28 -5.92 15.02
N GLN A 71 22.35 -5.36 16.23
CA GLN A 71 21.17 -5.10 17.07
C GLN A 71 20.19 -4.17 16.37
N LYS A 72 20.69 -3.08 15.78
CA LYS A 72 19.86 -2.14 15.01
C LYS A 72 19.14 -2.84 13.85
N ARG A 73 19.82 -3.71 13.10
CA ARG A 73 19.19 -4.47 12.00
C ARG A 73 18.08 -5.40 12.49
N VAL A 74 18.27 -6.08 13.62
CA VAL A 74 17.21 -6.89 14.23
C VAL A 74 16.01 -6.01 14.59
N TRP A 75 16.25 -4.89 15.26
CA TRP A 75 15.20 -3.95 15.65
C TRP A 75 14.46 -3.34 14.45
N ASP A 76 15.19 -2.91 13.42
CA ASP A 76 14.61 -2.37 12.18
C ASP A 76 13.73 -3.41 11.48
N ALA A 77 14.15 -4.69 11.47
CA ALA A 77 13.38 -5.79 10.90
C ALA A 77 12.14 -6.15 11.73
N GLU A 78 12.24 -6.15 13.06
CA GLU A 78 11.08 -6.35 13.96
C GLU A 78 10.04 -5.24 13.77
N LYS A 79 10.50 -3.98 13.70
CA LYS A 79 9.63 -2.84 13.41
C LYS A 79 8.95 -2.95 12.04
N ALA A 80 9.63 -3.51 11.04
CA ALA A 80 9.02 -3.77 9.74
C ALA A 80 7.91 -4.83 9.83
N VAL A 81 8.09 -5.88 10.63
CA VAL A 81 7.04 -6.88 10.91
C VAL A 81 5.84 -6.20 11.58
N ASP A 82 6.05 -5.38 12.61
CA ASP A 82 4.96 -4.68 13.30
C ASP A 82 4.13 -3.82 12.33
N LEU A 83 4.78 -3.10 11.42
CA LEU A 83 4.11 -2.28 10.41
C LEU A 83 3.27 -3.14 9.45
N LEU A 84 3.80 -4.28 9.01
CA LEU A 84 3.08 -5.22 8.15
C LEU A 84 1.89 -5.86 8.88
N GLU A 85 2.01 -6.14 10.18
CA GLU A 85 0.88 -6.63 10.98
C GLU A 85 -0.23 -5.58 11.13
N GLN A 86 0.13 -4.31 11.31
CA GLN A 86 -0.82 -3.20 11.29
C GLN A 86 -1.54 -3.12 9.93
N GLN A 87 -0.79 -3.28 8.84
CA GLN A 87 -1.36 -3.31 7.48
C GLN A 87 -2.32 -4.50 7.30
N LYS A 88 -1.97 -5.69 7.80
CA LYS A 88 -2.86 -6.86 7.81
C LYS A 88 -4.16 -6.55 8.55
N LYS A 89 -4.09 -5.99 9.76
CA LYS A 89 -5.27 -5.60 10.56
C LYS A 89 -6.15 -4.61 9.82
N TYR A 90 -5.54 -3.60 9.18
CA TYR A 90 -6.26 -2.63 8.35
C TYR A 90 -7.06 -3.31 7.22
N TRP A 91 -6.45 -4.26 6.50
CA TRP A 91 -7.14 -4.98 5.43
C TRP A 91 -8.28 -5.87 5.93
N ILE A 92 -8.11 -6.54 7.06
CA ILE A 92 -9.18 -7.33 7.70
C ILE A 92 -10.40 -6.44 7.99
N ILE A 93 -10.17 -5.29 8.65
CA ILE A 93 -11.24 -4.35 9.00
C ILE A 93 -11.95 -3.82 7.73
N ARG A 94 -11.19 -3.46 6.68
CA ARG A 94 -11.79 -3.00 5.41
C ARG A 94 -12.59 -4.09 4.71
N LEU A 95 -12.11 -5.34 4.71
CA LEU A 95 -12.81 -6.46 4.11
C LEU A 95 -14.15 -6.72 4.82
N GLU A 96 -14.16 -6.74 6.14
CA GLU A 96 -15.38 -6.91 6.93
C GLU A 96 -16.37 -5.78 6.65
N HIS A 97 -15.91 -4.53 6.68
CA HIS A 97 -16.76 -3.39 6.36
C HIS A 97 -17.31 -3.46 4.93
N ARG A 98 -16.50 -3.83 3.93
CA ARG A 98 -16.95 -3.98 2.54
C ARG A 98 -17.96 -5.12 2.41
N ARG A 99 -17.75 -6.25 3.07
CA ARG A 99 -18.70 -7.37 3.09
C ARG A 99 -20.06 -6.92 3.59
N ASP A 100 -20.09 -6.23 4.72
CA ASP A 100 -21.35 -5.79 5.34
C ASP A 100 -22.04 -4.71 4.49
N TYR A 101 -21.27 -3.80 3.87
CA TYR A 101 -21.76 -2.83 2.89
C TYR A 101 -22.41 -3.51 1.69
N VAL A 102 -21.70 -4.44 1.03
CA VAL A 102 -22.18 -5.16 -0.15
C VAL A 102 -23.46 -5.94 0.16
N ARG A 103 -23.50 -6.65 1.30
CA ARG A 103 -24.70 -7.41 1.72
C ARG A 103 -25.91 -6.52 1.94
N ARG A 104 -25.73 -5.41 2.65
CA ARG A 104 -26.83 -4.48 2.94
C ARG A 104 -27.38 -3.90 1.64
N LYS A 105 -26.50 -3.48 0.76
CA LYS A 105 -26.90 -2.82 -0.46
C LYS A 105 -27.38 -3.75 -1.56
N SER A 106 -26.84 -4.96 -1.68
CA SER A 106 -27.40 -5.97 -2.58
C SER A 106 -28.83 -6.33 -2.19
N LEU A 107 -29.14 -6.32 -0.89
CA LEU A 107 -30.50 -6.51 -0.39
C LEU A 107 -31.39 -5.30 -0.75
N GLU A 108 -30.89 -4.07 -0.61
CA GLU A 108 -31.60 -2.86 -1.07
C GLU A 108 -31.91 -2.93 -2.57
N ALA A 109 -30.92 -3.30 -3.40
CA ALA A 109 -31.07 -3.43 -4.85
C ALA A 109 -32.05 -4.55 -5.21
N PHE A 110 -31.98 -5.71 -4.54
CA PHE A 110 -32.92 -6.81 -4.73
C PHE A 110 -34.36 -6.38 -4.43
N ASN A 111 -34.59 -5.66 -3.34
CA ASN A 111 -35.91 -5.13 -2.98
C ASN A 111 -36.43 -4.12 -4.01
N LYS A 112 -35.54 -3.34 -4.62
CA LYS A 112 -35.85 -2.39 -5.70
C LYS A 112 -35.91 -3.02 -7.09
N LYS A 113 -35.52 -4.30 -7.23
CA LYS A 113 -35.32 -5.01 -8.51
C LYS A 113 -34.29 -4.35 -9.42
N GLU A 114 -33.27 -3.73 -8.82
CA GLU A 114 -32.15 -3.09 -9.50
C GLU A 114 -30.91 -4.00 -9.48
N VAL A 115 -30.00 -3.79 -10.44
CA VAL A 115 -28.70 -4.47 -10.45
C VAL A 115 -27.76 -3.71 -9.53
N TRP A 116 -27.12 -4.44 -8.61
CA TRP A 116 -26.24 -3.89 -7.59
C TRP A 116 -24.86 -3.43 -8.11
N SER A 117 -24.36 -4.00 -9.21
CA SER A 117 -22.98 -3.74 -9.65
C SER A 117 -22.82 -2.35 -10.25
N ASP A 118 -22.10 -1.47 -9.55
CA ASP A 118 -21.70 -0.17 -10.06
C ASP A 118 -20.24 -0.22 -10.55
N GLU A 119 -20.06 -0.23 -11.87
CA GLU A 119 -18.72 -0.24 -12.49
C GLU A 119 -17.96 1.06 -12.21
N SER A 120 -18.66 2.18 -11.97
CA SER A 120 -18.04 3.46 -11.69
C SER A 120 -17.34 3.47 -10.33
N GLU A 121 -17.94 2.84 -9.31
CA GLU A 121 -17.35 2.69 -7.97
C GLU A 121 -16.01 1.94 -8.04
N PHE A 122 -15.94 0.88 -8.87
CA PHE A 122 -14.69 0.14 -9.05
C PHE A 122 -13.61 0.98 -9.73
N ALA A 123 -13.98 1.80 -10.72
CA ALA A 123 -13.06 2.72 -11.38
C ALA A 123 -12.51 3.78 -10.42
N GLU A 124 -13.36 4.35 -9.56
CA GLU A 124 -12.95 5.28 -8.50
C GLU A 124 -12.00 4.61 -7.51
N TYR A 125 -12.35 3.41 -7.04
CA TYR A 125 -11.50 2.62 -6.15
C TYR A 125 -10.12 2.35 -6.78
N GLN A 126 -10.08 2.00 -8.06
CA GLN A 126 -8.83 1.82 -8.81
C GLN A 126 -8.01 3.12 -8.88
N ALA A 127 -8.66 4.25 -9.13
CA ALA A 127 -8.00 5.55 -9.16
C ALA A 127 -7.39 5.90 -7.79
N GLU A 128 -8.15 5.74 -6.70
CA GLU A 128 -7.65 5.93 -5.34
C GLU A 128 -6.50 4.98 -5.00
N LYS A 129 -6.59 3.71 -5.38
CA LYS A 129 -5.52 2.72 -5.19
C LYS A 129 -4.25 3.16 -5.92
N ARG A 130 -4.37 3.61 -7.18
CA ARG A 130 -3.23 4.14 -7.95
C ARG A 130 -2.62 5.35 -7.28
N LEU A 131 -3.43 6.29 -6.78
CA LEU A 131 -2.94 7.47 -6.06
C LEU A 131 -2.21 7.11 -4.77
N ARG A 132 -2.71 6.11 -4.00
CA ARG A 132 -2.05 5.62 -2.79
C ARG A 132 -0.71 4.94 -3.08
N LEU A 133 -0.64 4.17 -4.16
CA LEU A 133 0.58 3.46 -4.58
C LEU A 133 1.57 4.36 -5.31
N ALA A 134 1.10 5.47 -5.89
CA ALA A 134 1.95 6.45 -6.53
C ALA A 134 2.94 6.99 -5.48
N LYS A 135 4.23 6.80 -5.73
CA LYS A 135 5.27 7.41 -4.92
C LYS A 135 5.09 8.93 -5.04
N LEU A 136 4.61 9.56 -3.96
CA LEU A 136 4.67 11.00 -3.81
C LEU A 136 6.15 11.38 -3.79
N LYS A 137 6.69 11.73 -4.96
CA LYS A 137 8.01 12.33 -5.10
C LYS A 137 7.94 13.77 -4.60
N TRP A 138 7.62 13.95 -3.32
CA TRP A 138 7.72 15.24 -2.66
C TRP A 138 9.16 15.52 -2.24
N ASP A 139 10.13 15.07 -3.04
CA ASP A 139 11.54 15.26 -2.76
C ASP A 139 11.87 16.73 -3.02
N ALA A 140 12.13 17.47 -1.94
CA ALA A 140 12.51 18.87 -2.00
C ALA A 140 13.79 19.06 -2.84
N LYS A 141 14.67 18.06 -2.88
CA LYS A 141 15.88 18.09 -3.70
C LYS A 141 15.52 18.02 -5.18
N GLN A 142 14.66 17.08 -5.58
CA GLN A 142 14.23 16.96 -6.96
C GLN A 142 13.47 18.22 -7.43
N ARG A 143 12.59 18.80 -6.60
CA ARG A 143 11.90 20.06 -6.92
C ARG A 143 12.86 21.24 -7.06
N ARG A 144 13.84 21.33 -6.18
CA ARG A 144 14.89 22.37 -6.26
C ARG A 144 15.69 22.19 -7.54
N ASP A 145 16.10 20.97 -7.86
CA ASP A 145 16.89 20.68 -9.05
C ASP A 145 16.08 20.93 -10.34
N ASP A 146 14.79 20.59 -10.35
CA ASP A 146 13.85 20.89 -11.45
C ASP A 146 13.62 22.40 -11.61
N PHE A 147 13.46 23.14 -10.50
CA PHE A 147 13.35 24.60 -10.51
C PHE A 147 14.64 25.27 -11.02
N LEU A 148 15.80 24.86 -10.50
CA LEU A 148 17.10 25.37 -10.94
C LEU A 148 17.29 25.11 -12.45
N LYS A 149 16.92 23.91 -12.93
CA LYS A 149 16.96 23.58 -14.36
C LYS A 149 16.01 24.44 -15.20
N ALA A 150 14.80 24.73 -14.72
CA ALA A 150 13.83 25.59 -15.41
C ALA A 150 14.32 27.04 -15.52
N GLU A 151 15.00 27.55 -14.49
CA GLU A 151 15.61 28.89 -14.46
C GLU A 151 17.00 28.93 -15.13
N GLY A 152 17.48 27.82 -15.69
CA GLY A 152 18.81 27.74 -16.32
C GLY A 152 19.99 27.85 -15.34
N LEU A 153 19.75 27.66 -14.04
CA LEU A 153 20.73 27.70 -12.97
C LEU A 153 21.31 26.30 -12.72
N SER A 154 22.64 26.20 -12.59
CA SER A 154 23.29 24.95 -12.20
C SER A 154 23.19 24.74 -10.67
N PRO A 155 22.84 23.54 -10.19
CA PRO A 155 22.85 23.21 -8.76
C PRO A 155 24.26 23.22 -8.14
N ASP A 156 25.29 23.10 -8.97
CA ASP A 156 26.66 23.32 -8.56
C ASP A 156 26.97 24.82 -8.68
N GLY A 157 26.87 25.51 -7.54
CA GLY A 157 27.44 26.83 -7.36
C GLY A 157 28.94 26.75 -7.62
N ASN A 158 29.34 26.95 -8.87
CA ASN A 158 30.73 27.07 -9.28
C ASN A 158 31.32 28.29 -8.55
N LYS A 159 32.00 28.05 -7.42
CA LYS A 159 33.01 28.94 -6.87
C LYS A 159 34.10 29.10 -7.95
N LYS A 160 33.88 29.99 -8.92
CA LYS A 160 34.98 30.60 -9.64
C LYS A 160 35.77 31.40 -8.60
N GLY A 161 36.98 30.94 -8.35
CA GLY A 161 37.91 31.49 -7.38
C GLY A 161 38.04 33.00 -7.51
N GLY A 162 38.10 33.65 -6.36
CA GLY A 162 38.54 35.02 -6.24
C GLY A 162 39.90 35.17 -6.93
N SER A 163 39.96 36.13 -7.85
CA SER A 163 41.20 36.78 -8.24
C SER A 163 41.87 37.23 -6.95
N GLY A 164 43.03 36.64 -6.65
CA GLY A 164 43.88 37.07 -5.55
C GLY A 164 44.27 38.51 -5.79
N GLY A 165 43.89 39.39 -4.87
CA GLY A 165 44.39 40.75 -4.82
C GLY A 165 45.89 40.70 -4.51
N GLU A 166 46.70 41.17 -5.45
CA GLU A 166 48.06 41.60 -5.20
C GLU A 166 48.05 42.87 -4.36
N ALA A 167 48.70 42.81 -3.19
CA ALA A 167 49.50 43.88 -2.57
C ALA A 167 50.12 43.34 -1.26
N PRO A 168 51.25 43.87 -0.74
CA PRO A 168 52.17 44.89 -1.28
C PRO A 168 53.67 44.50 -1.16
N SER A 169 54.53 45.19 -1.92
CA SER A 169 55.96 45.33 -1.56
C SER A 169 56.35 46.80 -1.62
N SER A 170 56.28 47.47 -0.47
CA SER A 170 56.89 48.77 -0.24
C SER A 170 58.40 48.60 -0.10
N GLY A 171 59.14 48.94 -1.16
CA GLY A 171 60.59 49.06 -1.10
C GLY A 171 60.99 50.32 -0.35
N GLY A 172 61.63 50.15 0.81
CA GLY A 172 62.42 51.17 1.47
C GLY A 172 63.85 50.67 1.59
N HIS A 173 64.77 51.31 0.86
CA HIS A 173 66.10 51.73 1.26
C HIS A 173 66.81 52.42 0.10
#